data_AF-A0A0P0MAS6-F1
#
_entry.id   AF-A0A0P0MAS6-F1
#
_cell.length_a   1.000
_cell.length_b   1.000
_cell.length_c   1.000
_cell.angle_alpha   90.00
_cell.angle_beta   90.00
_cell.angle_gamma   90.00
#
_symmetry.space_group_name_H-M   'P 1'
#
loop_
_entity.id
_entity.type
_entity.pdbx_description
1 polymer ?
#
loop_
_entity_poly.entity_id
_entity_poly.type
_entity_poly.pdbx_seq_one_letter_code
_entity_poly.pdbx_strand_id
1 'polypeptide(L)'
;MIRPLLAVAALLLLQGCSAIKLGYQQLPTLSYWWLDNTVSFSGAQTPAAKEAIDKLYQWHRRDELPGYAALLQRTAELSAGPVQSAQLCRVLDEVQARLDTLMRQAVAQAAPVAMALGPRQLSHMARHWEQQNEEWEKEWLQGDADARMERRLEKAISRYNSFYGELNATQIALIKTQLAQSPWTAEWGRRDRQRRQQDLLSSLQRITQNNMTQAQAEAQLWGVWQRWLQPPDAGQRAVVQTLSQRACENLAQLHNTTTPEQRQRVARRLRAYERDLLDLNRP
;
A
#
# COMPACT_ATOMS: atom_id res chain seq x y z
N MET A 1 -3.05 -12.82 -46.88
CA MET A 1 -1.90 -12.88 -45.94
C MET A 1 -1.75 -11.66 -45.03
N ILE A 2 -2.35 -10.49 -45.32
CA ILE A 2 -2.21 -9.27 -44.49
C ILE A 2 -3.07 -9.29 -43.21
N ARG A 3 -4.26 -9.91 -43.24
CA ARG A 3 -5.15 -10.05 -42.07
C ARG A 3 -4.56 -10.83 -40.88
N PRO A 4 -3.88 -11.99 -41.05
CA PRO A 4 -3.25 -12.67 -39.94
C PRO A 4 -2.01 -11.92 -39.40
N LEU A 5 -1.29 -11.17 -40.25
CA LEU A 5 -0.17 -10.31 -39.82
C LEU A 5 -0.65 -9.14 -38.94
N LEU A 6 -1.78 -8.51 -39.28
CA LEU A 6 -2.39 -7.47 -38.45
C LEU A 6 -2.94 -8.01 -37.12
N ALA A 7 -3.49 -9.21 -37.11
CA ALA A 7 -3.94 -9.86 -35.87
C ALA A 7 -2.77 -10.24 -34.96
N VAL A 8 -1.68 -10.77 -35.51
CA VAL A 8 -0.45 -11.05 -34.76
C VAL A 8 0.21 -9.75 -34.27
N ALA A 9 0.25 -8.69 -35.08
CA ALA A 9 0.74 -7.38 -34.65
C ALA A 9 -0.13 -6.77 -33.54
N ALA A 10 -1.47 -6.87 -33.63
CA ALA A 10 -2.39 -6.43 -32.58
C ALA A 10 -2.24 -7.25 -31.28
N LEU A 11 -2.04 -8.57 -31.39
CA LEU A 11 -1.76 -9.45 -30.24
C LEU A 11 -0.39 -9.15 -29.60
N LEU A 12 0.62 -8.76 -30.37
CA LEU A 12 1.92 -8.31 -29.87
C LEU A 12 1.82 -6.93 -29.19
N LEU A 13 0.96 -6.03 -29.69
CA LEU A 13 0.68 -4.73 -29.06
C LEU A 13 -0.09 -4.88 -27.73
N LEU A 14 -0.95 -5.89 -27.61
CA LEU A 14 -1.67 -6.20 -26.36
C LEU A 14 -0.74 -6.72 -25.24
N GLN A 15 0.40 -7.35 -25.58
CA GLN A 15 1.43 -7.72 -24.60
C GLN A 15 2.18 -6.50 -24.01
N GLY A 16 2.01 -5.31 -24.60
CA GLY A 16 2.61 -4.06 -24.14
C GLY A 16 1.78 -3.29 -23.10
N CYS A 17 0.50 -3.63 -22.93
CA CYS A 17 -0.41 -2.97 -21.98
C CYS A 17 -0.29 -3.63 -20.61
N SER A 18 0.74 -3.27 -19.86
CA SER A 18 0.78 -3.59 -18.43
C SER A 18 -0.41 -2.93 -17.73
N ALA A 19 -1.19 -3.73 -16.99
CA ALA A 19 -2.28 -3.23 -16.16
C ALA A 19 -1.79 -2.19 -15.13
N ILE A 20 -0.52 -2.27 -14.72
CA ILE A 20 0.13 -1.27 -13.86
C ILE A 20 0.24 0.06 -14.60
N LYS A 21 0.72 0.06 -15.84
CA LYS A 21 0.86 1.29 -16.64
C LYS A 21 -0.49 1.95 -16.88
N LEU A 22 -1.48 1.16 -17.28
CA LEU A 22 -2.84 1.65 -17.50
C LEU A 22 -3.47 2.22 -16.22
N GLY A 23 -3.37 1.47 -15.11
CA GLY A 23 -3.90 1.92 -13.82
C GLY A 23 -3.18 3.17 -13.31
N TYR A 24 -1.86 3.25 -13.47
CA TYR A 24 -1.06 4.39 -13.05
C TYR A 24 -1.41 5.66 -13.84
N GLN A 25 -1.63 5.55 -15.16
CA GLN A 25 -2.05 6.69 -15.98
C GLN A 25 -3.42 7.27 -15.55
N GLN A 26 -4.30 6.43 -15.01
CA GLN A 26 -5.60 6.85 -14.48
C GLN A 26 -5.56 7.25 -12.99
N LEU A 27 -4.39 7.18 -12.36
CA LEU A 27 -4.24 7.38 -10.92
C LEU A 27 -4.78 8.74 -10.44
N PRO A 28 -4.57 9.88 -11.13
CA PRO A 28 -5.13 11.15 -10.68
C PRO A 28 -6.67 11.14 -10.62
N THR A 29 -7.29 10.64 -11.69
CA THR A 29 -8.74 10.49 -11.78
C THR A 29 -9.25 9.58 -10.66
N LEU A 30 -8.73 8.35 -10.57
CA LEU A 30 -9.17 7.37 -9.58
C LEU A 30 -8.96 7.85 -8.14
N SER A 31 -7.85 8.55 -7.87
CA SER A 31 -7.55 9.13 -6.56
C SER A 31 -8.55 10.23 -6.20
N TYR A 32 -8.92 11.07 -7.18
CA TYR A 32 -9.96 12.08 -6.96
C TYR A 32 -11.31 11.45 -6.63
N TRP A 33 -11.77 10.46 -7.41
CA TRP A 33 -13.04 9.77 -7.14
C TRP A 33 -13.06 9.11 -5.76
N TRP A 34 -11.96 8.46 -5.37
CA TRP A 34 -11.85 7.84 -4.05
C TRP A 34 -11.87 8.89 -2.92
N LEU A 35 -11.11 9.98 -3.06
CA LEU A 35 -11.09 11.07 -2.08
C LEU A 35 -12.44 11.77 -2.00
N ASP A 36 -13.10 12.02 -3.13
CA ASP A 36 -14.40 12.69 -3.18
C ASP A 36 -15.50 11.83 -2.56
N ASN A 37 -15.49 10.51 -2.78
CA ASN A 37 -16.38 9.58 -2.10
C ASN A 37 -16.16 9.54 -0.58
N THR A 38 -14.97 9.90 -0.10
CA THR A 38 -14.64 9.93 1.34
C THR A 38 -14.95 11.30 1.96
N VAL A 39 -14.49 12.38 1.33
CA VAL A 39 -14.49 13.75 1.85
C VAL A 39 -15.74 14.52 1.44
N SER A 40 -16.32 14.20 0.28
CA SER A 40 -17.39 14.96 -0.37
C SER A 40 -16.97 16.41 -0.62
N PHE A 41 -16.13 16.63 -1.65
CA PHE A 41 -15.68 17.97 -2.00
C PHE A 41 -16.84 18.79 -2.59
N SER A 42 -16.93 20.06 -2.21
CA SER A 42 -17.82 21.00 -2.90
C SER A 42 -17.24 21.39 -4.27
N GLY A 43 -18.10 21.88 -5.17
CA GLY A 43 -17.64 22.36 -6.49
C GLY A 43 -16.57 23.46 -6.41
N ALA A 44 -16.53 24.24 -5.33
CA ALA A 44 -15.49 25.24 -5.09
C ALA A 44 -14.14 24.62 -4.63
N GLN A 45 -14.17 23.47 -3.97
CA GLN A 45 -12.96 22.77 -3.50
C GLN A 45 -12.40 21.80 -4.56
N THR A 46 -13.24 21.28 -5.46
CA THR A 46 -12.87 20.30 -6.49
C THR A 46 -11.63 20.70 -7.31
N PRO A 47 -11.48 21.95 -7.83
CA PRO A 47 -10.30 22.32 -8.61
C PRO A 47 -9.00 22.20 -7.81
N ALA A 48 -8.99 22.72 -6.57
CA ALA A 48 -7.81 22.66 -5.70
C ALA A 48 -7.44 21.22 -5.30
N ALA A 49 -8.45 20.37 -5.04
CA ALA A 49 -8.22 18.96 -4.74
C ALA A 49 -7.59 18.21 -5.94
N LYS A 50 -8.10 18.44 -7.16
CA LYS A 50 -7.53 17.84 -8.37
C LYS A 50 -6.11 18.33 -8.64
N GLU A 51 -5.87 19.63 -8.50
CA GLU A 51 -4.54 20.19 -8.69
C GLU A 51 -3.51 19.62 -7.70
N ALA A 52 -3.89 19.43 -6.43
CA ALA A 52 -3.02 18.80 -5.43
C ALA A 52 -2.65 17.35 -5.81
N ILE A 53 -3.63 16.58 -6.30
CA ILE A 53 -3.43 15.21 -6.79
C ILE A 53 -2.50 15.21 -8.02
N ASP A 54 -2.74 16.09 -8.99
CA ASP A 54 -1.94 16.19 -10.20
C ASP A 54 -0.48 16.56 -9.88
N LYS A 55 -0.26 17.53 -8.98
CA LYS A 55 1.10 17.91 -8.53
C LYS A 55 1.82 16.74 -7.86
N LEU A 56 1.12 16.01 -6.99
CA LEU A 56 1.69 14.81 -6.35
C LEU A 56 2.00 13.72 -7.37
N TYR A 57 1.09 13.48 -8.32
CA TYR A 57 1.26 12.48 -9.38
C TYR A 57 2.46 12.79 -10.28
N GLN A 58 2.60 14.03 -10.73
CA GLN A 58 3.72 14.44 -11.60
C GLN A 58 5.06 14.34 -10.85
N TRP A 59 5.10 14.79 -9.60
CA TRP A 59 6.29 14.61 -8.75
C TRP A 59 6.61 13.12 -8.55
N HIS A 60 5.62 12.30 -8.19
CA HIS A 60 5.83 10.88 -7.93
C HIS A 60 6.36 10.16 -9.17
N ARG A 61 5.81 10.48 -10.34
CA ARG A 61 6.25 9.96 -11.64
C ARG A 61 7.71 10.30 -11.92
N ARG A 62 8.09 11.56 -11.76
CA ARG A 62 9.42 12.08 -12.12
C ARG A 62 10.49 11.72 -11.08
N ASP A 63 10.17 11.89 -9.81
CA ASP A 63 11.14 11.90 -8.71
C ASP A 63 11.17 10.57 -7.94
N GLU A 64 10.04 9.89 -7.75
CA GLU A 64 9.96 8.69 -6.88
C GLU A 64 9.99 7.36 -7.64
N LEU A 65 9.34 7.26 -8.81
CA LEU A 65 9.33 6.02 -9.61
C LEU A 65 10.73 5.47 -9.95
N PRO A 66 11.74 6.30 -10.30
CA PRO A 66 13.10 5.80 -10.53
C PRO A 66 13.68 5.11 -9.28
N GLY A 67 13.34 5.62 -8.11
CA GLY A 67 13.74 5.06 -6.83
C GLY A 67 13.12 3.69 -6.54
N TYR A 68 11.84 3.52 -6.85
CA TYR A 68 11.16 2.23 -6.78
C TYR A 68 11.70 1.22 -7.79
N ALA A 69 11.98 1.65 -9.03
CA ALA A 69 12.62 0.80 -10.03
C ALA A 69 13.97 0.27 -9.55
N ALA A 70 14.83 1.13 -9.00
CA ALA A 70 16.12 0.71 -8.45
C ALA A 70 15.99 -0.29 -7.28
N LEU A 71 14.97 -0.11 -6.42
CA LEU A 71 14.70 -1.05 -5.32
C LEU A 71 14.21 -2.41 -5.86
N LEU A 72 13.32 -2.41 -6.86
CA LEU A 72 12.83 -3.62 -7.52
C LEU A 72 13.97 -4.40 -8.19
N GLN A 73 14.89 -3.69 -8.87
CA GLN A 73 16.08 -4.28 -9.49
C GLN A 73 16.93 -5.04 -8.45
N ARG A 74 17.32 -4.37 -7.36
CA ARG A 74 18.12 -5.00 -6.28
C ARG A 74 17.39 -6.16 -5.62
N THR A 75 16.08 -6.03 -5.43
CA THR A 75 15.26 -7.11 -4.85
C THR A 75 15.17 -8.31 -5.80
N ALA A 76 15.13 -8.07 -7.11
CA ALA A 76 15.13 -9.14 -8.11
C ALA A 76 16.45 -9.93 -8.09
N GLU A 77 17.59 -9.23 -7.97
CA GLU A 77 18.91 -9.85 -7.82
C GLU A 77 18.99 -10.67 -6.53
N LEU A 78 18.55 -10.10 -5.40
CA LEU A 78 18.49 -10.79 -4.12
C LEU A 78 17.63 -12.07 -4.18
N SER A 79 16.49 -12.03 -4.90
CA SER A 79 15.54 -13.15 -5.01
C SER A 79 16.04 -14.36 -5.83
N ALA A 80 17.20 -14.27 -6.47
CA ALA A 80 17.75 -15.36 -7.28
C ALA A 80 18.31 -16.52 -6.42
N GLY A 81 18.72 -16.23 -5.20
CA GLY A 81 19.35 -17.17 -4.27
C GLY A 81 18.62 -17.25 -2.92
N PRO A 82 19.14 -18.05 -1.97
CA PRO A 82 18.67 -18.02 -0.59
C PRO A 82 18.83 -16.62 0.01
N VAL A 83 17.90 -16.23 0.88
CA VAL A 83 17.88 -14.90 1.52
C VAL A 83 17.90 -15.03 3.04
N GLN A 84 18.56 -14.09 3.70
CA GLN A 84 18.56 -13.94 5.15
C GLN A 84 17.48 -12.94 5.57
N SER A 85 16.90 -13.14 6.75
CA SER A 85 15.92 -12.20 7.33
C SER A 85 16.43 -10.76 7.36
N ALA A 86 17.69 -10.54 7.75
CA ALA A 86 18.30 -9.22 7.80
C ALA A 86 18.38 -8.52 6.42
N GLN A 87 18.55 -9.28 5.33
CA GLN A 87 18.53 -8.71 3.97
C GLN A 87 17.12 -8.22 3.61
N LEU A 88 16.08 -8.97 3.99
CA LEU A 88 14.68 -8.58 3.75
C LEU A 88 14.24 -7.41 4.63
N CYS A 89 14.71 -7.34 5.88
CA CYS A 89 14.43 -6.17 6.72
C CYS A 89 15.07 -4.89 6.17
N ARG A 90 16.27 -4.95 5.59
CA ARG A 90 16.84 -3.78 4.88
C ARG A 90 15.98 -3.34 3.70
N VAL A 91 15.45 -4.28 2.92
CA VAL A 91 14.50 -3.96 1.85
C VAL A 91 13.23 -3.30 2.41
N LEU A 92 12.70 -3.80 3.54
CA LEU A 92 11.52 -3.21 4.18
C LEU A 92 11.81 -1.78 4.69
N ASP A 93 12.98 -1.53 5.27
CA ASP A 93 13.40 -0.21 5.72
C ASP A 93 13.52 0.77 4.54
N GLU A 94 14.07 0.32 3.40
CA GLU A 94 14.13 1.12 2.18
C GLU A 94 12.73 1.43 1.62
N VAL A 95 11.80 0.47 1.63
CA VAL A 95 10.39 0.72 1.27
C VAL A 95 9.79 1.77 2.20
N GLN A 96 10.01 1.66 3.51
CA GLN A 96 9.49 2.61 4.50
C GLN A 96 10.03 4.03 4.28
N ALA A 97 11.33 4.18 4.01
CA ALA A 97 11.95 5.47 3.76
C ALA A 97 11.37 6.16 2.51
N ARG A 98 11.02 5.38 1.48
CA ARG A 98 10.36 5.91 0.28
C ARG A 98 8.90 6.26 0.49
N LEU A 99 8.16 5.46 1.27
CA LEU A 99 6.82 5.82 1.71
C LEU A 99 6.82 7.12 2.52
N ASP A 100 7.82 7.33 3.39
CA ASP A 100 8.00 8.60 4.10
C ASP A 100 8.24 9.76 3.12
N THR A 101 9.05 9.55 2.09
CA THR A 101 9.33 10.57 1.05
C THR A 101 8.06 10.95 0.29
N LEU A 102 7.29 9.96 -0.16
CA LEU A 102 5.98 10.16 -0.77
C LEU A 102 5.03 10.91 0.18
N MET A 103 4.95 10.50 1.45
CA MET A 103 4.03 11.10 2.40
C MET A 103 4.38 12.54 2.75
N ARG A 104 5.66 12.92 2.78
CA ARG A 104 6.06 14.33 2.91
C ARG A 104 5.52 15.17 1.76
N GLN A 105 5.67 14.69 0.52
CA GLN A 105 5.14 15.40 -0.65
C GLN A 105 3.61 15.45 -0.60
N ALA A 106 2.95 14.33 -0.29
CA ALA A 106 1.49 14.25 -0.20
C ALA A 106 0.94 15.22 0.86
N VAL A 107 1.58 15.32 2.02
CA VAL A 107 1.20 16.27 3.07
C VAL A 107 1.32 17.72 2.60
N ALA A 108 2.41 18.08 1.92
CA ALA A 108 2.60 19.43 1.39
C ALA A 108 1.51 19.81 0.37
N GLN A 109 1.12 18.87 -0.51
CA GLN A 109 0.03 19.11 -1.47
C GLN A 109 -1.36 19.10 -0.81
N ALA A 110 -1.56 18.29 0.22
CA ALA A 110 -2.87 18.11 0.87
C ALA A 110 -3.18 19.19 1.91
N ALA A 111 -2.18 19.85 2.49
CA ALA A 111 -2.40 20.80 3.58
C ALA A 111 -3.36 21.96 3.22
N PRO A 112 -3.25 22.64 2.07
CA PRO A 112 -4.22 23.68 1.68
C PRO A 112 -5.65 23.14 1.54
N VAL A 113 -5.79 21.90 1.03
CA VAL A 113 -7.09 21.23 0.88
C VAL A 113 -7.68 20.89 2.26
N ALA A 114 -6.84 20.37 3.17
CA ALA A 114 -7.23 20.02 4.54
C ALA A 114 -7.68 21.25 5.35
N MET A 115 -6.99 22.39 5.17
CA MET A 115 -7.35 23.66 5.82
C MET A 115 -8.70 24.21 5.35
N ALA A 116 -9.10 23.89 4.12
CA ALA A 116 -10.37 24.33 3.55
C ALA A 116 -11.55 23.41 3.90
N LEU A 117 -11.34 22.33 4.67
CA LEU A 117 -12.41 21.41 5.04
C LEU A 117 -13.37 22.02 6.06
N GLY A 118 -14.65 21.65 5.96
CA GLY A 118 -15.69 22.06 6.89
C GLY A 118 -16.21 20.93 7.79
N PRO A 119 -16.95 21.26 8.87
CA PRO A 119 -17.52 20.27 9.79
C PRO A 119 -18.39 19.21 9.12
N ARG A 120 -19.13 19.58 8.06
CA ARG A 120 -19.96 18.64 7.30
C ARG A 120 -19.11 17.56 6.61
N GLN A 121 -17.95 17.92 6.08
CA GLN A 121 -17.04 16.99 5.40
C GLN A 121 -16.37 16.06 6.41
N LEU A 122 -15.95 16.56 7.57
CA LEU A 122 -15.40 15.72 8.64
C LEU A 122 -16.42 14.71 9.16
N SER A 123 -17.69 15.12 9.32
CA SER A 123 -18.79 14.22 9.68
C SER A 123 -19.11 13.20 8.57
N HIS A 124 -19.00 13.61 7.30
CA HIS A 124 -19.15 12.68 6.17
C HIS A 124 -18.06 11.62 6.16
N MET A 125 -16.79 12.03 6.30
CA MET A 125 -15.64 11.12 6.40
C MET A 125 -15.78 10.12 7.54
N ALA A 126 -16.20 10.57 8.73
CA ALA A 126 -16.43 9.70 9.87
C ALA A 126 -17.49 8.61 9.58
N ARG A 127 -18.63 8.99 8.99
CA ARG A 127 -19.67 8.03 8.60
C ARG A 127 -19.21 7.08 7.49
N HIS A 128 -18.50 7.59 6.49
CA HIS A 128 -17.95 6.78 5.42
C HIS A 128 -16.99 5.71 5.98
N TRP A 129 -16.10 6.10 6.90
CA TRP A 129 -15.21 5.16 7.55
C TRP A 129 -15.93 4.15 8.43
N GLU A 130 -17.03 4.52 9.10
CA GLU A 130 -17.82 3.55 9.88
C GLU A 130 -18.45 2.48 8.97
N GLN A 131 -18.98 2.86 7.82
CA GLN A 131 -19.50 1.89 6.84
C GLN A 131 -18.41 0.93 6.33
N GLN A 132 -17.24 1.47 5.96
CA GLN A 132 -16.08 0.67 5.54
C GLN A 132 -15.56 -0.24 6.66
N ASN A 133 -15.72 0.21 7.89
CA ASN A 133 -15.39 -0.52 9.09
C ASN A 133 -16.36 -1.69 9.31
N GLU A 134 -17.66 -1.54 9.11
CA GLU A 134 -18.63 -2.65 9.17
C GLU A 134 -18.35 -3.71 8.10
N GLU A 135 -18.04 -3.31 6.86
CA GLU A 135 -17.66 -4.22 5.78
C GLU A 135 -16.40 -5.02 6.13
N TRP A 136 -15.40 -4.33 6.71
CA TRP A 136 -14.18 -4.97 7.19
C TRP A 136 -14.48 -5.97 8.31
N GLU A 137 -15.35 -5.66 9.26
CA GLU A 137 -15.71 -6.61 10.34
C GLU A 137 -16.43 -7.85 9.80
N LYS A 138 -17.32 -7.69 8.80
CA LYS A 138 -17.94 -8.83 8.11
C LYS A 138 -16.89 -9.75 7.50
N GLU A 139 -15.85 -9.18 6.91
CA GLU A 139 -14.77 -9.95 6.31
C GLU A 139 -13.82 -10.59 7.34
N TRP A 140 -13.52 -9.95 8.47
CA TRP A 140 -12.41 -10.37 9.34
C TRP A 140 -12.81 -10.92 10.71
N LEU A 141 -14.01 -10.61 11.21
CA LEU A 141 -14.49 -11.01 12.54
C LEU A 141 -15.60 -12.07 12.50
N GLN A 142 -16.21 -12.33 11.34
CA GLN A 142 -17.25 -13.36 11.23
C GLN A 142 -16.67 -14.78 11.28
N GLY A 143 -17.45 -15.70 11.89
CA GLY A 143 -17.10 -17.11 12.03
C GLY A 143 -16.34 -17.43 13.32
N ASP A 144 -16.14 -18.73 13.55
CA ASP A 144 -15.30 -19.23 14.63
C ASP A 144 -13.80 -19.04 14.32
N ALA A 145 -12.95 -19.47 15.25
CA ALA A 145 -11.50 -19.28 15.12
C ALA A 145 -10.91 -20.00 13.90
N ASP A 146 -11.44 -21.17 13.54
CA ASP A 146 -10.93 -21.99 12.43
C ASP A 146 -11.31 -21.38 11.09
N ALA A 147 -12.56 -20.96 10.90
CA ALA A 147 -13.00 -20.27 9.70
C ALA A 147 -12.22 -18.96 9.45
N ARG A 148 -11.90 -18.21 10.52
CA ARG A 148 -11.06 -17.01 10.42
C ARG A 148 -9.61 -17.34 10.06
N MET A 149 -9.05 -18.41 10.62
CA MET A 149 -7.69 -18.86 10.28
C MET A 149 -7.59 -19.33 8.84
N GLU A 150 -8.58 -20.08 8.35
CA GLU A 150 -8.65 -20.52 6.95
C GLU A 150 -8.69 -19.33 5.99
N ARG A 151 -9.55 -18.34 6.26
CA ARG A 151 -9.62 -17.10 5.47
C ARG A 151 -8.30 -16.34 5.44
N ARG A 152 -7.59 -16.27 6.57
CA ARG A 152 -6.24 -15.67 6.65
C ARG A 152 -5.24 -16.45 5.79
N LEU A 153 -5.30 -17.77 5.83
CA LEU A 153 -4.42 -18.65 5.06
C LEU A 153 -4.67 -18.50 3.55
N GLU A 154 -5.92 -18.54 3.10
CA GLU A 154 -6.29 -18.34 1.69
C GLU A 154 -5.76 -17.02 1.14
N LYS A 155 -5.95 -15.91 1.88
CA LYS A 155 -5.44 -14.60 1.50
C LYS A 155 -3.91 -14.57 1.44
N ALA A 156 -3.23 -15.22 2.38
CA ALA A 156 -1.77 -15.33 2.37
C ALA A 156 -1.27 -16.15 1.17
N ILE A 157 -1.89 -17.30 0.89
CA ILE A 157 -1.57 -18.16 -0.26
C ILE A 157 -1.77 -17.37 -1.56
N SER A 158 -2.92 -16.70 -1.73
CA SER A 158 -3.20 -15.90 -2.93
C SER A 158 -2.12 -14.83 -3.18
N ARG A 159 -1.71 -14.13 -2.11
CA ARG A 159 -0.61 -13.15 -2.18
C ARG A 159 0.70 -13.79 -2.65
N TYR A 160 1.12 -14.89 -2.02
CA TYR A 160 2.36 -15.56 -2.40
C TYR A 160 2.30 -16.21 -3.79
N ASN A 161 1.15 -16.76 -4.17
CA ASN A 161 0.91 -17.33 -5.50
C ASN A 161 1.11 -16.31 -6.62
N SER A 162 0.76 -15.05 -6.38
CA SER A 162 0.97 -13.97 -7.35
C SER A 162 2.44 -13.73 -7.69
N PHE A 163 3.37 -14.15 -6.81
CA PHE A 163 4.83 -14.04 -6.99
C PHE A 163 5.50 -15.39 -7.31
N TYR A 164 5.30 -16.40 -6.47
CA TYR A 164 6.00 -17.69 -6.55
C TYR A 164 5.35 -18.69 -7.50
N GLY A 165 4.05 -18.58 -7.73
CA GLY A 165 3.25 -19.57 -8.47
C GLY A 165 2.56 -20.49 -7.49
N GLU A 166 2.11 -21.64 -7.94
CA GLU A 166 1.49 -22.61 -7.03
C GLU A 166 2.47 -22.99 -5.91
N LEU A 167 1.97 -23.00 -4.68
CA LEU A 167 2.72 -23.42 -3.49
C LEU A 167 2.43 -24.88 -3.18
N ASN A 168 3.47 -25.63 -2.81
CA ASN A 168 3.30 -27.02 -2.40
C ASN A 168 2.77 -27.15 -0.95
N ALA A 169 2.40 -28.38 -0.56
CA ALA A 169 1.83 -28.66 0.76
C ALA A 169 2.76 -28.22 1.92
N THR A 170 4.08 -28.39 1.78
CA THR A 170 5.07 -27.97 2.79
C THR A 170 5.10 -26.45 2.95
N GLN A 171 5.06 -25.71 1.86
CA GLN A 171 5.00 -24.24 1.85
C GLN A 171 3.71 -23.72 2.48
N ILE A 172 2.58 -24.34 2.16
CA ILE A 172 1.27 -23.99 2.74
C ILE A 172 1.24 -24.27 4.25
N ALA A 173 1.77 -25.41 4.70
CA ALA A 173 1.86 -25.76 6.12
C ALA A 173 2.78 -24.79 6.89
N LEU A 174 3.88 -24.35 6.27
CA LEU A 174 4.76 -23.32 6.82
C LEU A 174 4.00 -22.00 7.00
N ILE A 175 3.28 -21.53 5.98
CA ILE A 175 2.50 -20.29 6.06
C ILE A 175 1.43 -20.39 7.15
N LYS A 176 0.73 -21.52 7.26
CA LYS A 176 -0.27 -21.75 8.33
C LYS A 176 0.37 -21.63 9.71
N THR A 177 1.55 -22.22 9.92
CA THR A 177 2.30 -22.12 11.17
C THR A 177 2.71 -20.67 11.48
N GLN A 178 3.22 -19.95 10.48
CA GLN A 178 3.60 -18.54 10.63
C GLN A 178 2.41 -17.64 10.98
N LEU A 179 1.23 -17.90 10.41
CA LEU A 179 0.00 -17.17 10.71
C LEU A 179 -0.50 -17.44 12.13
N ALA A 180 -0.39 -18.68 12.61
CA ALA A 180 -0.74 -19.04 13.98
C ALA A 180 0.16 -18.38 15.04
N GLN A 181 1.43 -18.10 14.69
CA GLN A 181 2.39 -17.42 15.57
C GLN A 181 2.38 -15.90 15.44
N SER A 182 1.59 -15.35 14.52
CA SER A 182 1.53 -13.90 14.29
C SER A 182 0.84 -13.20 15.47
N PRO A 183 1.38 -12.08 15.99
CA PRO A 183 0.70 -11.28 17.00
C PRO A 183 -0.49 -10.50 16.41
N TRP A 184 -0.69 -10.53 15.09
CA TRP A 184 -1.85 -9.93 14.45
C TRP A 184 -3.09 -10.80 14.69
N THR A 185 -4.13 -10.18 15.25
CA THR A 185 -5.50 -10.70 15.26
C THR A 185 -6.43 -9.70 14.57
N ALA A 186 -7.62 -10.16 14.18
CA ALA A 186 -8.62 -9.28 13.59
C ALA A 186 -9.07 -8.20 14.59
N GLU A 187 -9.14 -8.50 15.89
CA GLU A 187 -9.46 -7.55 16.94
C GLU A 187 -8.37 -6.49 17.08
N TRP A 188 -7.09 -6.87 17.00
CA TRP A 188 -6.00 -5.89 16.97
C TRP A 188 -6.08 -5.02 15.70
N GLY A 189 -6.31 -5.63 14.53
CA GLY A 189 -6.48 -4.92 13.26
C GLY A 189 -7.62 -3.91 13.29
N ARG A 190 -8.75 -4.27 13.92
CA ARG A 190 -9.89 -3.38 14.14
C ARG A 190 -9.51 -2.16 14.98
N ARG A 191 -8.88 -2.41 16.14
CA ARG A 191 -8.46 -1.34 17.05
C ARG A 191 -7.45 -0.39 16.39
N ASP A 192 -6.48 -0.93 15.65
CA ASP A 192 -5.49 -0.10 14.96
C ASP A 192 -6.12 0.74 13.84
N ARG A 193 -7.05 0.19 13.05
CA ARG A 193 -7.81 0.96 12.05
C ARG A 193 -8.57 2.13 12.67
N GLN A 194 -9.36 1.87 13.72
CA GLN A 194 -10.14 2.91 14.42
C GLN A 194 -9.24 4.00 15.00
N ARG A 195 -8.12 3.61 15.62
CA ARG A 195 -7.12 4.55 16.14
C ARG A 195 -6.60 5.48 15.04
N ARG A 196 -6.20 4.92 13.89
CA ARG A 196 -5.65 5.72 12.77
C ARG A 196 -6.67 6.70 12.21
N GLN A 197 -7.92 6.26 12.03
CA GLN A 197 -9.03 7.10 11.58
C GLN A 197 -9.30 8.24 12.57
N GLN A 198 -9.37 7.94 13.87
CA GLN A 198 -9.59 8.94 14.92
C GLN A 198 -8.44 9.95 15.03
N ASP A 199 -7.18 9.50 14.88
CA ASP A 199 -6.01 10.39 14.87
C ASP A 199 -6.08 11.40 13.70
N LEU A 200 -6.46 10.92 12.50
CA LEU A 200 -6.65 11.79 11.35
C LEU A 200 -7.84 12.75 11.53
N LEU A 201 -9.02 12.27 11.97
CA LEU A 201 -10.18 13.14 12.23
C LEU A 201 -9.85 14.24 13.24
N SER A 202 -9.25 13.88 14.37
CA SER A 202 -8.91 14.85 15.42
C SER A 202 -7.85 15.86 14.94
N SER A 203 -6.95 15.45 14.05
CA SER A 203 -5.94 16.32 13.45
C SER A 203 -6.57 17.29 12.46
N LEU A 204 -7.46 16.82 11.59
CA LEU A 204 -8.21 17.66 10.66
C LEU A 204 -9.12 18.66 11.40
N GLN A 205 -9.81 18.21 12.46
CA GLN A 205 -10.61 19.11 13.32
C GLN A 205 -9.75 20.24 13.88
N ARG A 206 -8.57 19.93 14.44
CA ARG A 206 -7.64 20.95 14.96
C ARG A 206 -7.15 21.91 13.87
N ILE A 207 -6.85 21.40 12.67
CA ILE A 207 -6.45 22.24 11.53
C ILE A 207 -7.56 23.25 11.20
N THR A 208 -8.81 22.78 11.13
CA THR A 208 -9.98 23.63 10.78
C THR A 208 -10.41 24.62 11.88
N GLN A 209 -10.10 24.35 13.15
CA GLN A 209 -10.56 25.17 14.28
C GLN A 209 -9.55 26.22 14.76
N ASN A 210 -8.25 25.99 14.55
CA ASN A 210 -7.20 26.77 15.22
C ASN A 210 -6.53 27.82 14.33
N ASN A 211 -7.11 28.17 13.17
CA ASN A 211 -6.54 29.11 12.20
C ASN A 211 -5.05 28.86 11.94
N MET A 212 -4.67 27.59 11.76
CA MET A 212 -3.28 27.19 11.58
C MET A 212 -2.70 27.78 10.29
N THR A 213 -1.43 28.16 10.32
CA THR A 213 -0.66 28.40 9.10
C THR A 213 -0.51 27.11 8.29
N GLN A 214 -0.22 27.21 7.00
CA GLN A 214 0.03 26.04 6.16
C GLN A 214 1.14 25.15 6.74
N ALA A 215 2.25 25.72 7.20
CA ALA A 215 3.36 24.97 7.80
C ALA A 215 2.93 24.21 9.07
N GLN A 216 2.03 24.78 9.89
CA GLN A 216 1.48 24.10 11.06
C GLN A 216 0.54 22.96 10.66
N ALA A 217 -0.30 23.16 9.62
CA ALA A 217 -1.16 22.11 9.10
C ALA A 217 -0.35 20.95 8.50
N GLU A 218 0.71 21.24 7.75
CA GLU A 218 1.66 20.25 7.24
C GLU A 218 2.32 19.46 8.38
N ALA A 219 2.84 20.14 9.41
CA ALA A 219 3.42 19.48 10.57
C ALA A 219 2.39 18.58 11.30
N GLN A 220 1.13 19.04 11.38
CA GLN A 220 0.06 18.28 12.01
C GLN A 220 -0.28 16.99 11.25
N LEU A 221 -0.41 17.08 9.91
CA LEU A 221 -0.66 15.93 9.04
C LEU A 221 0.54 14.98 8.99
N TRP A 222 1.75 15.51 8.94
CA TRP A 222 2.98 14.71 9.02
C TRP A 222 3.05 13.92 10.34
N GLY A 223 2.68 14.55 11.46
CA GLY A 223 2.60 13.87 12.75
C GLY A 223 1.60 12.71 12.77
N VAL A 224 0.48 12.79 12.02
CA VAL A 224 -0.46 11.67 11.88
C VAL A 224 0.22 10.49 11.21
N TRP A 225 0.91 10.70 10.09
CA TRP A 225 1.66 9.65 9.39
C TRP A 225 2.68 8.99 10.32
N GLN A 226 3.45 9.78 11.07
CA GLN A 226 4.43 9.25 12.02
C GLN A 226 3.77 8.38 13.11
N ARG A 227 2.65 8.82 13.69
CA ARG A 227 1.92 8.07 14.71
C ARG A 227 1.21 6.83 14.17
N TRP A 228 0.92 6.77 12.86
CA TRP A 228 0.39 5.56 12.23
C TRP A 228 1.44 4.45 12.18
N LEU A 229 2.69 4.80 11.87
CA LEU A 229 3.82 3.87 11.80
C LEU A 229 4.40 3.53 13.18
N GLN A 230 4.46 4.52 14.06
CA GLN A 230 4.95 4.38 15.43
C GLN A 230 3.84 4.81 16.40
N PRO A 231 2.93 3.89 16.76
CA PRO A 231 1.86 4.19 17.71
C PRO A 231 2.37 4.87 19.00
N PRO A 232 1.64 5.82 19.61
CA PRO A 232 2.04 6.40 20.90
C PRO A 232 1.89 5.43 22.09
N ASP A 233 1.07 4.41 21.98
CA ASP A 233 0.95 3.35 22.98
C ASP A 233 2.09 2.33 22.89
N ALA A 234 2.74 2.03 24.02
CA ALA A 234 3.90 1.14 24.05
C ALA A 234 3.55 -0.31 23.66
N GLY A 235 2.38 -0.81 24.08
CA GLY A 235 1.91 -2.14 23.72
C GLY A 235 1.68 -2.27 22.22
N GLN A 236 1.01 -1.30 21.61
CA GLN A 236 0.79 -1.26 20.17
C GLN A 236 2.08 -1.11 19.38
N ARG A 237 3.04 -0.29 19.83
CA ARG A 237 4.37 -0.23 19.19
C ARG A 237 5.06 -1.59 19.18
N ALA A 238 5.05 -2.29 20.31
CA ALA A 238 5.69 -3.60 20.41
C ALA A 238 5.05 -4.60 19.42
N VAL A 239 3.72 -4.56 19.25
CA VAL A 239 3.04 -5.38 18.23
C VAL A 239 3.48 -5.01 16.82
N VAL A 240 3.49 -3.72 16.46
CA VAL A 240 3.93 -3.27 15.12
C VAL A 240 5.38 -3.69 14.84
N GLN A 241 6.29 -3.50 15.80
CA GLN A 241 7.69 -3.93 15.69
C GLN A 241 7.81 -5.44 15.49
N THR A 242 7.08 -6.23 16.28
CA THR A 242 7.06 -7.69 16.16
C THR A 242 6.50 -8.13 14.80
N LEU A 243 5.48 -7.45 14.28
CA LEU A 243 4.92 -7.74 12.95
C LEU A 243 5.93 -7.47 11.84
N SER A 244 6.64 -6.34 11.89
CA SER A 244 7.68 -6.02 10.91
C SER A 244 8.82 -7.04 10.94
N GLN A 245 9.32 -7.39 12.12
CA GLN A 245 10.38 -8.39 12.27
C GLN A 245 9.93 -9.77 11.75
N ARG A 246 8.76 -10.24 12.18
CA ARG A 246 8.21 -11.52 11.71
C ARG A 246 7.94 -11.51 10.21
N ALA A 247 7.60 -10.38 9.60
CA ALA A 247 7.41 -10.31 8.15
C ALA A 247 8.71 -10.63 7.40
N CYS A 248 9.87 -10.09 7.83
CA CYS A 248 11.17 -10.43 7.26
C CYS A 248 11.52 -11.91 7.46
N GLU A 249 11.35 -12.41 8.68
CA GLU A 249 11.68 -13.80 9.04
C GLU A 249 10.82 -14.79 8.26
N ASN A 250 9.50 -14.55 8.23
CA ASN A 250 8.54 -15.42 7.57
C ASN A 250 8.77 -15.47 6.05
N LEU A 251 9.03 -14.30 5.43
CA LEU A 251 9.33 -14.24 4.00
C LEU A 251 10.66 -14.91 3.67
N ALA A 252 11.70 -14.76 4.50
CA ALA A 252 12.97 -15.44 4.30
C ALA A 252 12.81 -16.96 4.39
N GLN A 253 12.11 -17.45 5.41
CA GLN A 253 11.82 -18.87 5.58
C GLN A 253 11.07 -19.41 4.36
N LEU A 254 9.97 -18.76 3.95
CA LEU A 254 9.19 -19.20 2.80
C LEU A 254 10.04 -19.19 1.52
N HIS A 255 10.76 -18.09 1.24
CA HIS A 255 11.63 -17.98 0.07
C HIS A 255 12.70 -19.08 0.02
N ASN A 256 13.23 -19.47 1.17
CA ASN A 256 14.27 -20.51 1.21
C ASN A 256 13.73 -21.92 0.95
N THR A 257 12.41 -22.14 1.01
CA THR A 257 11.77 -23.39 0.61
C THR A 257 11.43 -23.47 -0.89
N THR A 258 11.66 -22.40 -1.66
CA THR A 258 11.20 -22.33 -3.05
C THR A 258 12.08 -23.12 -4.00
N THR A 259 11.49 -23.65 -5.07
CA THR A 259 12.23 -24.27 -6.17
C THR A 259 12.96 -23.23 -7.04
N PRO A 260 13.96 -23.62 -7.85
CA PRO A 260 14.58 -22.73 -8.82
C PRO A 260 13.58 -22.04 -9.76
N GLU A 261 12.53 -22.73 -10.19
CA GLU A 261 11.48 -22.21 -11.06
C GLU A 261 10.67 -21.12 -10.35
N GLN A 262 10.31 -21.34 -9.09
CA GLN A 262 9.61 -20.35 -8.26
C GLN A 262 10.48 -19.10 -8.04
N ARG A 263 11.80 -19.24 -7.79
CA ARG A 263 12.72 -18.09 -7.68
C ARG A 263 12.83 -17.32 -8.99
N GLN A 264 12.99 -18.02 -10.09
CA GLN A 264 13.05 -17.40 -11.42
C GLN A 264 11.76 -16.64 -11.74
N ARG A 265 10.59 -17.16 -11.33
CA ARG A 265 9.31 -16.47 -11.50
C ARG A 265 9.26 -15.15 -10.72
N VAL A 266 9.71 -15.15 -9.46
CA VAL A 266 9.78 -13.92 -8.66
C VAL A 266 10.72 -12.90 -9.31
N ALA A 267 11.94 -13.31 -9.66
CA ALA A 267 12.90 -12.41 -10.31
C ALA A 267 12.35 -11.82 -11.62
N ARG A 268 11.67 -12.63 -12.45
CA ARG A 268 11.00 -12.16 -13.67
C ARG A 268 9.89 -11.15 -13.37
N ARG A 269 9.07 -11.40 -12.35
CA ARG A 269 7.97 -10.52 -11.94
C ARG A 269 8.50 -9.17 -11.44
N LEU A 270 9.52 -9.18 -10.58
CA LEU A 270 10.14 -7.96 -10.07
C LEU A 270 10.76 -7.12 -11.19
N ARG A 271 11.48 -7.75 -12.13
CA ARG A 271 12.02 -7.07 -13.32
C ARG A 271 10.93 -6.56 -14.26
N ALA A 272 9.77 -7.22 -14.32
CA ALA A 272 8.65 -6.72 -15.10
C ALA A 272 8.08 -5.44 -14.49
N TYR A 273 7.93 -5.39 -13.17
CA TYR A 273 7.53 -4.17 -12.46
C TYR A 273 8.55 -3.06 -12.62
N GLU A 274 9.84 -3.36 -12.47
CA GLU A 274 10.93 -2.40 -12.73
C GLU A 274 10.79 -1.77 -14.13
N ARG A 275 10.64 -2.58 -15.18
CA ARG A 275 10.43 -2.09 -16.55
C ARG A 275 9.18 -1.22 -16.68
N ASP A 276 8.07 -1.64 -16.07
CA ASP A 276 6.83 -0.85 -16.10
C ASP A 276 7.03 0.53 -15.45
N LEU A 277 7.75 0.62 -14.33
CA LEU A 277 8.02 1.90 -13.65
C LEU A 277 8.98 2.78 -14.47
N LEU A 278 10.00 2.20 -15.10
CA LEU A 278 10.92 2.92 -15.97
C LEU A 278 10.22 3.44 -17.23
N ASP A 279 9.34 2.65 -17.83
CA ASP A 279 8.51 3.06 -18.97
C ASP A 279 7.58 4.22 -18.59
N LEU A 280 6.98 4.19 -17.39
CA LEU A 280 6.15 5.28 -16.90
C LEU A 280 6.92 6.59 -16.78
N ASN A 281 8.22 6.56 -16.51
CA ASN A 281 9.04 7.77 -16.40
C ASN A 281 9.45 8.38 -17.76
N ARG A 282 9.22 7.69 -18.89
CA ARG A 282 9.54 8.24 -20.20
C ARG A 282 8.54 9.34 -20.60
N PRO A 283 8.99 10.43 -21.24
CA PRO A 283 8.15 11.54 -21.66
C PRO A 283 7.02 11.10 -22.61
#